data_AF-A0A1S6HGR8-F1
#
_entry.id   AF-A0A1S6HGR8-F1
#
_cell.length_a   1.000
_cell.length_b   1.000
_cell.length_c   1.000
_cell.angle_alpha   90.00
_cell.angle_beta   90.00
_cell.angle_gamma   90.00
#
_symmetry.space_group_name_H-M   'P 1'
#
loop_
_entity.id
_entity.type
_entity.pdbx_description
1 polymer ?
#
loop_
_entity_poly.entity_id
_entity_poly.type
_entity_poly.pdbx_seq_one_letter_code
_entity_poly.pdbx_strand_id
1 'polypeptide(L)'
;MITQESLDRFVEELFPNIEIAQFSTDWIVNSPRATEDSARKVYGFLMDKGLKNDKIASHAHLLGMNPETIERNYQRLSALGLKDDKIASHAHLLGMNPETIERNYQRLSALGLKDDKIASLAHLLGRDPETIERNYQRLSALG
;
A
#
# COMPACT_ATOMS: atom_id res chain seq x y z
N MET A 1 -16.92 12.88 -9.54
CA MET A 1 -15.50 12.56 -9.75
C MET A 1 -14.70 13.80 -9.44
N ILE A 2 -13.49 13.65 -8.91
CA ILE A 2 -12.58 14.77 -8.68
C ILE A 2 -12.12 15.36 -10.02
N THR A 3 -12.05 16.69 -10.11
CA THR A 3 -11.49 17.38 -11.29
C THR A 3 -10.00 17.58 -11.10
N GLN A 4 -9.24 17.80 -12.18
CA GLN A 4 -7.81 18.14 -12.08
C GLN A 4 -7.60 19.40 -11.23
N GLU A 5 -8.38 20.46 -11.47
CA GLU A 5 -8.29 21.71 -10.69
C GLU A 5 -8.56 21.53 -9.19
N SER A 6 -9.55 20.72 -8.81
CA SER A 6 -9.80 20.40 -7.41
C SER A 6 -8.68 19.56 -6.81
N LEU A 7 -8.13 18.62 -7.58
CA LEU A 7 -7.01 17.79 -7.15
C LEU A 7 -5.73 18.60 -6.97
N ASP A 8 -5.42 19.52 -7.88
CA ASP A 8 -4.24 20.37 -7.79
C ASP A 8 -4.29 21.23 -6.52
N ARG A 9 -5.42 21.90 -6.24
CA ARG A 9 -5.61 22.64 -4.98
C ARG A 9 -5.47 21.74 -3.74
N PHE A 10 -6.03 20.54 -3.78
CA PHE A 10 -5.92 19.57 -2.70
C PHE A 10 -4.46 19.12 -2.48
N VAL A 11 -3.70 18.89 -3.56
CA VAL A 11 -2.28 18.51 -3.48
C VAL A 11 -1.45 19.67 -2.93
N GLU A 12 -1.67 20.90 -3.39
CA GLU A 12 -1.00 22.10 -2.88
C GLU A 12 -1.26 22.32 -1.37
N GLU A 13 -2.49 22.08 -0.92
CA GLU A 13 -2.88 22.20 0.49
C GLU A 13 -2.15 21.19 1.38
N LEU A 14 -2.10 19.92 0.96
CA LEU A 14 -1.57 18.83 1.78
C LEU A 14 -0.05 18.66 1.67
N PHE A 15 0.51 18.99 0.52
CA PHE A 15 1.91 18.77 0.18
C PHE A 15 2.60 20.07 -0.24
N PRO A 16 2.59 21.13 0.59
CA PRO A 16 3.08 22.46 0.20
C PRO A 16 4.58 22.50 -0.13
N ASN A 17 5.34 21.48 0.27
CA ASN A 17 6.77 21.34 0.04
C ASN A 17 7.13 20.28 -1.01
N ILE A 18 6.14 19.73 -1.72
CA ILE A 18 6.34 18.73 -2.77
C ILE A 18 5.98 19.37 -4.11
N GLU A 19 6.86 19.28 -5.10
CA GLU A 19 6.54 19.70 -6.45
C GLU A 19 5.44 18.79 -7.03
N ILE A 20 4.32 19.37 -7.46
CA ILE A 20 3.17 18.63 -8.03
C ILE A 20 3.60 17.72 -9.18
N ALA A 21 4.62 18.10 -9.96
CA ALA A 21 5.17 17.28 -11.04
C ALA A 21 5.74 15.92 -10.58
N GLN A 22 6.09 15.79 -9.30
CA GLN A 22 6.53 14.53 -8.67
C GLN A 22 5.36 13.70 -8.15
N PHE A 23 4.16 14.29 -8.12
CA PHE A 23 2.93 13.69 -7.64
C PHE A 23 2.07 13.28 -8.85
N SER A 24 2.11 12.00 -9.21
CA SER A 24 1.30 11.47 -10.32
C SER A 24 -0.21 11.54 -10.00
N THR A 25 -0.89 12.58 -10.49
CA THR A 25 -2.34 12.79 -10.32
C THR A 25 -3.20 12.01 -11.28
N ASP A 26 -2.64 11.56 -12.41
CA ASP A 26 -3.40 10.97 -13.53
C ASP A 26 -4.31 9.83 -13.10
N TRP A 27 -3.82 8.95 -12.23
CA TRP A 27 -4.60 7.81 -11.77
C TRP A 27 -5.79 8.23 -10.89
N ILE A 28 -5.64 9.32 -10.13
CA ILE A 28 -6.69 9.81 -9.21
C ILE A 28 -7.81 10.47 -10.00
N VAL A 29 -7.48 11.33 -10.96
CA VAL A 29 -8.49 12.02 -11.80
C VAL A 29 -9.25 11.04 -12.69
N ASN A 30 -8.56 9.99 -13.18
CA ASN A 30 -9.17 8.95 -13.99
C ASN A 30 -9.88 7.85 -13.18
N SER A 31 -9.84 7.91 -11.84
CA SER A 31 -10.55 6.95 -10.99
C SER A 31 -12.04 7.33 -10.94
N PRO A 32 -12.96 6.47 -11.47
CA PRO A 32 -14.37 6.84 -11.64
C PRO A 32 -15.12 7.06 -10.32
N ARG A 33 -14.54 6.63 -9.20
CA ARG A 33 -15.13 6.76 -7.86
C ARG A 33 -14.37 7.73 -6.96
N ALA A 34 -13.24 8.28 -7.41
CA ALA A 34 -12.50 9.25 -6.63
C ALA A 34 -13.27 10.58 -6.57
N THR A 35 -13.47 11.07 -5.36
CA THR A 35 -13.96 12.42 -5.04
C THR A 35 -12.94 13.09 -4.13
N GLU A 36 -13.02 14.41 -3.99
CA GLU A 36 -12.18 15.12 -3.03
C GLU A 36 -12.41 14.60 -1.59
N ASP A 37 -13.67 14.36 -1.21
CA ASP A 37 -14.03 13.79 0.09
C ASP A 37 -13.41 12.38 0.29
N SER A 38 -13.46 11.51 -0.72
CA SER A 38 -12.85 10.18 -0.61
C SER A 38 -11.33 10.28 -0.49
N ALA A 39 -10.69 11.17 -1.27
CA ALA A 39 -9.25 11.39 -1.20
C ALA A 39 -8.82 11.94 0.16
N ARG A 40 -9.58 12.89 0.73
CA ARG A 40 -9.38 13.41 2.09
C ARG A 40 -9.53 12.32 3.16
N LYS A 41 -10.53 11.46 3.05
CA LYS A 41 -10.72 10.31 3.96
C LYS A 41 -9.55 9.34 3.90
N VAL A 42 -9.09 8.97 2.70
CA VAL A 42 -7.91 8.11 2.55
C VAL A 42 -6.68 8.80 3.14
N TYR A 43 -6.44 10.07 2.81
CA TYR A 43 -5.30 10.81 3.34
C TYR A 43 -5.29 10.84 4.87
N GLY A 44 -6.42 11.21 5.50
CA GLY A 44 -6.56 11.23 6.95
C GLY A 44 -6.30 9.86 7.57
N PHE A 45 -6.88 8.80 7.01
CA PHE A 45 -6.62 7.43 7.46
C PHE A 45 -5.14 7.06 7.37
N LEU A 46 -4.45 7.36 6.26
CA LEU A 46 -3.03 7.06 6.10
C LEU A 46 -2.16 7.82 7.11
N MET A 47 -2.47 9.09 7.37
CA MET A 47 -1.82 9.90 8.39
C MET A 47 -2.02 9.32 9.79
N ASP A 48 -3.24 8.91 10.13
CA ASP A 48 -3.56 8.27 11.42
C ASP A 48 -2.82 6.94 11.60
N LYS A 49 -2.50 6.23 10.50
CA LYS A 49 -1.68 5.01 10.51
C LYS A 49 -0.18 5.27 10.45
N GLY A 50 0.24 6.53 10.56
CA GLY A 50 1.64 6.92 10.68
C GLY A 50 2.39 7.06 9.36
N LEU A 51 1.71 7.06 8.21
CA LEU A 51 2.34 7.47 6.96
C LEU A 51 2.56 8.99 6.98
N LYS A 52 3.74 9.42 6.56
CA LYS A 52 4.09 10.84 6.42
C LYS A 52 3.81 11.34 5.01
N ASN A 53 3.73 12.65 4.84
CA ASN A 53 3.39 13.30 3.58
C ASN A 53 4.28 12.85 2.40
N ASP A 54 5.59 12.72 2.61
CA ASP A 54 6.54 12.21 1.61
C ASP A 54 6.21 10.77 1.18
N LYS A 55 5.86 9.90 2.15
CA LYS A 55 5.47 8.53 1.89
C LYS A 55 4.13 8.44 1.14
N ILE A 56 3.15 9.25 1.54
CA ILE A 56 1.84 9.31 0.86
C ILE A 56 2.00 9.84 -0.56
N ALA A 57 2.81 10.88 -0.76
CA ALA A 57 3.09 11.44 -2.09
C ALA A 57 3.73 10.41 -3.04
N SER A 58 4.72 9.64 -2.55
CA SER A 58 5.32 8.54 -3.34
C SER A 58 4.35 7.39 -3.66
N HIS A 59 3.20 7.34 -2.99
CA HIS A 59 2.12 6.37 -3.21
C HIS A 59 0.79 7.07 -3.49
N ALA A 60 0.82 8.18 -4.23
CA ALA A 60 -0.34 9.04 -4.52
C ALA A 60 -1.56 8.28 -5.05
N HIS A 61 -1.35 7.19 -5.80
CA HIS A 61 -2.43 6.32 -6.27
C HIS A 61 -3.34 5.83 -5.13
N LEU A 62 -2.87 5.68 -3.89
CA LEU A 62 -3.74 5.29 -2.79
C LEU A 62 -4.89 6.29 -2.58
N LEU A 63 -4.67 7.59 -2.82
CA LEU A 63 -5.67 8.63 -2.60
C LEU A 63 -6.88 8.57 -3.56
N GLY A 64 -6.73 7.93 -4.73
CA GLY A 64 -7.85 7.71 -5.65
C GLY A 64 -8.60 6.40 -5.39
N MET A 65 -8.18 5.61 -4.39
CA MET A 65 -8.83 4.36 -4.02
C MET A 65 -10.06 4.64 -3.15
N ASN A 66 -10.98 3.68 -3.16
CA ASN A 66 -12.13 3.70 -2.28
C ASN A 66 -11.66 3.57 -0.80
N PRO A 67 -12.10 4.46 0.12
CA PRO A 67 -11.65 4.44 1.52
C PRO A 67 -11.88 3.10 2.22
N GLU A 68 -13.05 2.48 2.02
CA GLU A 68 -13.38 1.18 2.63
C GLU A 68 -12.46 0.06 2.14
N THR A 69 -11.92 0.18 0.92
CA THR A 69 -10.93 -0.76 0.38
C THR A 69 -9.58 -0.59 1.05
N ILE A 70 -9.12 0.64 1.26
CA ILE A 70 -7.88 0.92 2.00
C ILE A 70 -7.98 0.41 3.43
N GLU A 71 -9.09 0.71 4.12
CA GLU A 71 -9.30 0.27 5.50
C GLU A 71 -9.33 -1.26 5.61
N ARG A 72 -10.08 -1.93 4.72
CA ARG A 72 -10.12 -3.41 4.68
C ARG A 72 -8.75 -4.01 4.42
N ASN A 73 -7.98 -3.44 3.49
CA ASN A 73 -6.63 -3.91 3.19
C ASN A 73 -5.69 -3.74 4.39
N TYR A 74 -5.76 -2.59 5.06
CA TYR A 74 -5.03 -2.35 6.31
C TYR A 74 -5.40 -3.38 7.38
N GLN A 75 -6.70 -3.61 7.63
CA GLN A 75 -7.17 -4.58 8.63
C GLN A 75 -6.66 -6.00 8.34
N ARG A 76 -6.65 -6.41 7.06
CA ARG A 76 -6.07 -7.69 6.65
C ARG A 76 -4.57 -7.76 6.92
N LEU A 77 -3.80 -6.74 6.56
CA LEU A 77 -2.37 -6.68 6.85
C LEU A 77 -2.09 -6.76 8.36
N SER A 78 -2.88 -6.05 9.17
CA SER A 78 -2.80 -6.13 10.63
C SER A 78 -3.13 -7.52 11.17
N ALA A 79 -4.13 -8.20 10.61
CA ALA A 79 -4.49 -9.57 10.98
C ALA A 79 -3.38 -10.59 10.66
N LEU A 80 -2.54 -10.30 9.65
CA LEU A 80 -1.32 -11.06 9.33
C LEU A 80 -0.13 -10.70 10.23
N GLY A 81 -0.34 -9.89 11.28
CA GLY A 81 0.68 -9.54 12.28
C GLY A 81 1.55 -8.32 11.92
N LEU A 82 1.25 -7.59 10.83
CA LEU A 82 1.98 -6.38 10.50
C LEU A 82 1.52 -5.22 11.40
N LYS A 83 2.48 -4.60 12.09
CA LYS A 83 2.28 -3.38 12.87
C LYS A 83 2.23 -2.13 11.97
N ASP A 84 1.66 -1.05 12.49
CA ASP A 84 1.47 0.22 11.77
C ASP A 84 2.75 0.74 11.11
N ASP A 85 3.88 0.71 11.83
CA ASP A 85 5.18 1.13 11.31
C ASP A 85 5.63 0.29 10.10
N LYS A 86 5.34 -1.01 10.11
CA LYS A 86 5.64 -1.92 9.00
C LYS A 86 4.71 -1.72 7.82
N ILE A 87 3.43 -1.50 8.05
CA ILE A 87 2.46 -1.20 7.00
C ILE A 87 2.81 0.15 6.35
N ALA A 88 3.08 1.19 7.15
CA ALA A 88 3.48 2.50 6.66
C ALA A 88 4.76 2.45 5.82
N SER A 89 5.75 1.65 6.25
CA SER A 89 6.99 1.43 5.49
C SER A 89 6.74 0.75 4.13
N HIS A 90 5.71 -0.10 4.05
CA HIS A 90 5.32 -0.88 2.86
C HIS A 90 3.95 -0.44 2.31
N ALA A 91 3.70 0.87 2.23
CA ALA A 91 2.43 1.47 1.83
C ALA A 91 1.83 0.90 0.53
N HIS A 92 2.66 0.46 -0.43
CA HIS A 92 2.19 -0.20 -1.66
C HIS A 92 1.28 -1.41 -1.41
N LEU A 93 1.44 -2.14 -0.29
CA LEU A 93 0.59 -3.27 0.07
C LEU A 93 -0.87 -2.84 0.29
N LEU A 94 -1.12 -1.60 0.73
CA LEU A 94 -2.48 -1.07 0.90
C LEU A 94 -3.23 -0.95 -0.43
N GLY A 95 -2.50 -0.79 -1.54
CA GLY A 95 -3.06 -0.71 -2.88
C GLY A 95 -3.24 -2.06 -3.58
N MET A 96 -2.75 -3.15 -2.99
CA MET A 96 -2.77 -4.46 -3.62
C MET A 96 -4.11 -5.19 -3.45
N ASN A 97 -4.36 -6.13 -4.36
CA ASN A 97 -5.44 -7.08 -4.20
C ASN A 97 -5.18 -7.94 -2.93
N PRO A 98 -6.10 -7.97 -1.96
CA PRO A 98 -5.85 -8.61 -0.68
C PRO A 98 -5.84 -10.15 -0.77
N GLU A 99 -6.51 -10.76 -1.74
CA GLU A 99 -6.41 -12.21 -2.00
C GLU A 99 -5.00 -12.58 -2.50
N THR A 100 -4.30 -11.66 -3.17
CA THR A 100 -2.89 -11.87 -3.56
C THR A 100 -1.96 -11.82 -2.35
N ILE A 101 -2.16 -10.87 -1.45
CA ILE A 101 -1.40 -10.78 -0.19
C ILE A 101 -1.57 -12.06 0.64
N GLU A 102 -2.82 -12.50 0.82
CA GLU A 102 -3.15 -13.72 1.58
C GLU A 102 -2.51 -14.96 0.97
N ARG A 103 -2.61 -15.13 -0.35
CA ARG A 103 -1.97 -16.24 -1.07
C ARG A 103 -0.45 -16.25 -0.88
N ASN A 104 0.18 -15.06 -0.91
CA ASN A 104 1.62 -14.93 -0.69
C ASN A 104 2.00 -15.26 0.75
N TYR A 105 1.20 -14.81 1.72
CA TYR A 105 1.37 -15.17 3.12
C TYR A 105 1.33 -16.69 3.33
N GLN A 106 0.30 -17.35 2.81
CA GLN A 106 0.12 -18.80 2.92
C GLN A 106 1.29 -19.57 2.29
N ARG A 107 1.81 -19.11 1.15
CA ARG A 107 3.00 -19.71 0.53
C ARG A 107 4.24 -19.54 1.39
N LEU A 108 4.50 -18.34 1.91
CA LEU A 108 5.63 -18.12 2.82
C LEU A 108 5.53 -19.00 4.07
N SER A 109 4.33 -19.16 4.62
CA SER A 109 4.07 -20.08 5.73
C SER A 109 4.32 -21.54 5.35
N ALA A 110 3.89 -21.98 4.15
CA ALA A 110 4.17 -23.33 3.65
C ALA A 110 5.67 -23.61 3.42
N LEU A 111 6.48 -22.57 3.20
CA LEU A 111 7.94 -22.66 3.18
C LEU A 111 8.57 -22.73 4.60
N GLY A 112 7.76 -22.74 5.66
CA GLY A 112 8.19 -22.88 7.05
C GLY A 112 8.51 -21.55 7.75
N LEU A 113 8.21 -20.40 7.14
CA LEU A 113 8.36 -19.11 7.80
C LEU A 113 7.24 -18.91 8.83
N LYS A 114 7.62 -18.54 10.05
CA LYS A 114 6.66 -18.16 11.12
C LYS A 114 6.12 -16.75 10.87
N ASP A 115 4.93 -16.48 11.40
CA ASP A 115 4.20 -15.20 11.29
C ASP A 115 5.10 -13.99 11.56
N ASP A 116 5.84 -13.99 12.67
CA ASP A 116 6.74 -12.89 13.06
C ASP A 116 7.82 -12.63 12.00
N LYS A 117 8.32 -13.71 11.37
CA LYS A 117 9.34 -13.62 10.32
C LYS A 117 8.72 -13.10 9.03
N ILE A 118 7.52 -13.54 8.67
CA ILE A 118 6.78 -13.02 7.52
C ILE A 118 6.49 -11.53 7.70
N ALA A 119 6.01 -11.11 8.87
CA ALA A 119 5.78 -9.71 9.19
C ALA A 119 7.06 -8.86 9.08
N SER A 120 8.21 -9.41 9.50
CA SER A 120 9.51 -8.74 9.33
C SER A 120 9.94 -8.62 7.86
N LEU A 121 9.42 -9.49 6.98
CA LEU A 121 9.68 -9.57 5.54
C LEU A 121 8.47 -9.10 4.72
N ALA A 122 7.69 -8.15 5.23
CA ALA A 122 6.45 -7.67 4.62
C ALA A 122 6.55 -7.35 3.11
N HIS A 123 7.70 -6.88 2.62
CA HIS A 123 7.93 -6.65 1.19
C HIS A 123 7.73 -7.89 0.30
N LEU A 124 7.88 -9.12 0.85
CA LEU A 124 7.62 -10.36 0.11
C LEU A 124 6.12 -10.58 -0.15
N LEU A 125 5.24 -10.02 0.69
CA LEU A 125 3.79 -10.12 0.49
C LEU A 125 3.33 -9.44 -0.81
N GLY A 126 4.11 -8.49 -1.32
CA GLY A 126 3.86 -7.82 -2.60
C GLY A 126 4.55 -8.44 -3.81
N ARG A 127 5.32 -9.53 -3.64
CA ARG A 127 6.08 -10.15 -4.72
C ARG A 127 5.28 -11.24 -5.44
N ASP A 128 5.71 -11.55 -6.65
CA ASP A 128 5.20 -12.70 -7.38
C ASP A 128 5.51 -14.00 -6.61
N PRO A 129 4.49 -14.82 -6.28
CA PRO A 129 4.68 -16.02 -5.47
C PRO A 129 5.57 -17.08 -6.14
N GLU A 130 5.50 -17.23 -7.45
CA GLU A 130 6.33 -18.21 -8.18
C GLU A 130 7.81 -17.82 -8.12
N THR A 131 8.08 -16.52 -8.18
CA THR A 131 9.43 -15.99 -8.01
C THR A 131 9.98 -16.23 -6.60
N ILE A 132 9.17 -16.06 -5.55
CA ILE A 132 9.58 -16.38 -4.17
C ILE A 132 9.94 -17.86 -4.06
N GLU A 133 9.06 -18.74 -4.51
CA GLU A 133 9.22 -20.19 -4.39
C GLU A 133 10.47 -20.69 -5.13
N ARG A 134 10.66 -20.25 -6.39
CA ARG A 134 11.85 -20.58 -7.18
C ARG A 134 13.13 -20.11 -6.50
N ASN A 135 13.14 -18.91 -5.92
CA ASN A 135 14.31 -18.39 -5.23
C ASN A 135 14.58 -19.17 -3.94
N TYR A 136 13.55 -19.51 -3.17
CA TYR A 136 13.67 -20.33 -1.97
C TYR A 136 14.28 -21.70 -2.30
N GLN A 137 13.72 -22.42 -3.29
CA GLN A 137 14.23 -23.72 -3.71
C GLN A 137 15.70 -23.65 -4.14
N ARG A 138 16.08 -22.62 -4.91
CA ARG A 138 17.47 -22.39 -5.31
C ARG A 138 18.39 -22.15 -4.13
N LEU A 139 17.98 -21.32 -3.17
CA LEU A 139 18.78 -21.02 -1.98
C LEU A 139 18.90 -22.24 -1.07
N SER A 140 17.82 -23.00 -0.85
CA SER A 140 17.86 -24.25 -0.07
C SER A 140 18.78 -25.30 -0.68
N ALA A 141 18.96 -25.29 -2.01
CA ALA A 141 19.90 -26.18 -2.69
C ALA A 141 21.38 -25.76 -2.50
N LEU A 142 21.66 -24.55 -2.00
CA LEU A 142 23.02 -24.06 -1.74
C LEU A 142 23.52 -24.39 -0.32
N GLY A 143 22.65 -24.85 0.58
CA GLY A 143 22.96 -25.12 1.99
C GLY A 143 22.72 -23.92 2.90
#